data_AF-A0A1D1VCJ7-F1
#
_entry.id   AF-A0A1D1VCJ7-F1
#
_cell.length_a   1.000
_cell.length_b   1.000
_cell.length_c   1.000
_cell.angle_alpha   90.00
_cell.angle_beta   90.00
_cell.angle_gamma   90.00
#
_symmetry.space_group_name_H-M   'P 1'
#
loop_
_entity.id
_entity.type
_entity.pdbx_description
1 polymer ?
#
loop_
_entity_poly.entity_id
_entity_poly.type
_entity_poly.pdbx_seq_one_letter_code
_entity_poly.pdbx_strand_id
1 'polypeptide(L)'
;MGQVLAVLRNLLGNGTPTMQISTVDSEILNRRRLSSTGQTTLKSYSWSNRLNTINPDDYKHIGLESRTIVHQPGSIKGHQFIIERCRNCNIFLFDWTDSITILDCTGCAIFVGPCKGSTFVRNCDDCTILVLCQQFRTRDCRRISVHLCCSTKPIIENTVAAKFACLQVSYGELEGQMAQAGLSPFNNNWTNVHDFTPNNGEGGTSHNFSLITDELATAKVGLNDPEVIGETDLLASFDPSISLVPFTTGNGPASDPGEVLHDRKSCNPTATLKFPFFRICRTVW
;
A
#
# COMPACT_ATOMS: atom_id res chain seq x y z
N MET A 1 10.53 30.10 -70.62
CA MET A 1 9.09 30.31 -70.92
C MET A 1 8.34 30.05 -69.63
N GLY A 2 7.51 30.90 -69.04
CA GLY A 2 7.02 32.24 -69.27
C GLY A 2 6.38 32.70 -67.95
N GLN A 3 6.21 34.01 -67.81
CA GLN A 3 5.94 34.73 -66.57
C GLN A 3 4.45 34.70 -66.10
N VAL A 4 4.25 34.94 -64.79
CA VAL A 4 3.31 35.93 -64.19
C VAL A 4 1.85 35.56 -63.77
N LEU A 5 1.54 36.08 -62.56
CA LEU A 5 0.28 36.58 -61.94
C LEU A 5 -0.84 35.66 -61.43
N ALA A 6 -1.29 36.08 -60.23
CA ALA A 6 -2.49 35.68 -59.50
C ALA A 6 -3.78 36.27 -60.10
N VAL A 7 -4.93 35.70 -59.69
CA VAL A 7 -6.18 36.35 -59.20
C VAL A 7 -7.44 35.56 -59.62
N LEU A 8 -8.20 35.15 -58.58
CA LEU A 8 -9.64 34.88 -58.44
C LEU A 8 -10.51 34.54 -59.67
N ARG A 9 -11.25 33.43 -59.56
CA ARG A 9 -12.70 33.36 -59.86
C ARG A 9 -13.39 32.19 -59.16
N ASN A 10 -14.49 32.51 -58.48
CA ASN A 10 -15.46 31.56 -57.93
C ASN A 10 -16.19 30.80 -59.04
N LEU A 11 -16.48 29.52 -58.79
CA LEU A 11 -17.81 28.88 -58.80
C LEU A 11 -17.74 27.41 -59.28
N LEU A 12 -18.47 26.58 -58.53
CA LEU A 12 -18.94 25.20 -58.80
C LEU A 12 -18.03 24.03 -58.37
N GLY A 13 -18.47 23.36 -57.30
CA GLY A 13 -18.64 21.91 -57.37
C GLY A 13 -17.79 21.05 -56.45
N ASN A 14 -18.46 20.50 -55.44
CA ASN A 14 -18.21 19.22 -54.77
C ASN A 14 -17.13 19.19 -53.70
N GLY A 15 -17.63 19.28 -52.46
CA GLY A 15 -16.85 19.18 -51.24
C GLY A 15 -16.47 17.76 -50.87
N THR A 16 -15.47 17.69 -49.99
CA THR A 16 -15.31 16.64 -49.00
C THR A 16 -15.42 17.32 -47.64
N PRO A 17 -16.37 16.94 -46.77
CA PRO A 17 -16.58 17.63 -45.51
C PRO A 17 -15.60 17.13 -44.44
N THR A 18 -14.80 18.06 -43.93
CA THR A 18 -14.06 17.98 -42.68
C THR A 18 -15.05 17.84 -41.52
N MET A 19 -14.96 16.79 -40.70
CA MET A 19 -15.72 16.71 -39.44
C MET A 19 -15.08 17.65 -38.41
N GLN A 20 -15.65 18.84 -38.29
CA GLN A 20 -15.56 19.67 -37.09
C GLN A 20 -16.55 19.11 -36.07
N ILE A 21 -16.07 18.69 -34.89
CA ILE A 21 -16.93 18.37 -33.75
C ILE A 21 -17.34 19.70 -33.13
N SER A 22 -18.37 20.32 -33.69
CA SER A 22 -19.10 21.41 -33.04
C SER A 22 -20.03 20.82 -31.99
N THR A 23 -19.98 21.42 -30.80
CA THR A 23 -20.94 21.27 -29.69
C THR A 23 -22.35 20.93 -30.15
N VAL A 24 -22.85 19.76 -29.74
CA VAL A 24 -24.22 19.35 -30.01
C VAL A 24 -25.15 20.23 -29.16
N ASP A 25 -25.89 21.10 -29.84
CA ASP A 25 -26.96 21.91 -29.30
C ASP A 25 -27.96 21.06 -28.51
N SER A 26 -28.28 21.55 -27.32
CA SER A 26 -29.18 20.98 -26.32
C SER A 26 -30.67 20.95 -26.74
N GLU A 27 -30.99 21.15 -28.02
CA GLU A 27 -32.38 21.29 -28.49
C GLU A 27 -32.94 20.05 -29.23
N ILE A 28 -32.14 19.04 -29.57
CA ILE A 28 -32.66 17.84 -30.29
C ILE A 28 -33.33 16.81 -29.34
N LEU A 29 -33.22 16.98 -28.02
CA LEU A 29 -33.79 16.06 -27.03
C LEU A 29 -35.24 16.40 -26.60
N ASN A 30 -36.08 16.96 -27.48
CA ASN A 30 -37.45 17.37 -27.10
C ASN A 30 -38.57 16.97 -28.08
N ARG A 31 -38.43 15.88 -28.85
CA ARG A 31 -39.63 15.25 -29.46
C ARG A 31 -40.37 14.41 -28.44
N ARG A 32 -41.30 15.06 -27.73
CA ARG A 32 -42.23 14.44 -26.77
C ARG A 32 -43.35 13.71 -27.50
N ARG A 33 -43.59 12.45 -27.15
CA ARG A 33 -44.91 11.80 -27.31
C ARG A 33 -45.57 11.84 -25.94
N LEU A 34 -46.60 12.68 -25.80
CA LEU A 34 -47.41 12.77 -24.58
C LEU A 34 -48.15 11.44 -24.37
N SER A 35 -47.90 10.76 -23.24
CA SER A 35 -48.82 9.74 -22.72
C SER A 35 -49.88 10.42 -21.85
N SER A 36 -51.11 9.93 -21.90
CA SER A 36 -52.33 10.51 -21.30
C SER A 36 -52.41 10.43 -19.76
N THR A 37 -51.28 10.28 -19.08
CA THR A 37 -51.17 10.28 -17.62
C THR A 37 -49.90 11.04 -17.30
N GLY A 38 -50.04 12.23 -16.71
CA GLY A 38 -49.00 13.25 -16.54
C GLY A 38 -47.90 12.87 -15.54
N GLN A 39 -47.16 11.79 -15.81
CA GLN A 39 -46.01 11.38 -15.01
C GLN A 39 -44.82 11.19 -15.95
N THR A 40 -43.95 12.20 -16.02
CA THR A 40 -42.65 12.12 -16.69
C THR A 40 -41.70 11.27 -15.86
N THR A 41 -41.80 9.95 -15.99
CA THR A 41 -40.72 9.05 -15.55
C THR A 41 -39.68 9.00 -16.66
N LEU A 42 -38.54 9.68 -16.45
CA LEU A 42 -37.36 9.46 -17.28
C LEU A 42 -36.99 7.99 -17.16
N LYS A 43 -37.04 7.26 -18.29
CA LYS A 43 -36.60 5.86 -18.34
C LYS A 43 -35.10 5.84 -18.05
N SER A 44 -34.74 5.36 -16.85
CA SER A 44 -33.36 5.07 -16.48
C SER A 44 -32.94 3.77 -17.19
N TYR A 45 -32.01 3.90 -18.13
CA TYR A 45 -31.37 2.76 -18.78
C TYR A 45 -30.09 2.38 -18.03
N SER A 46 -29.67 1.12 -18.09
CA SER A 46 -28.45 0.65 -17.40
C SER A 46 -27.19 1.43 -17.74
N TRP A 47 -27.14 2.04 -18.93
CA TRP A 47 -26.01 2.86 -19.39
C TRP A 47 -26.09 4.33 -18.98
N SER A 48 -27.24 4.83 -18.53
CA SER A 48 -27.42 6.21 -18.05
C SER A 48 -26.83 6.45 -16.65
N ASN A 49 -26.41 5.40 -15.95
CA ASN A 49 -25.66 5.47 -14.68
C ASN A 49 -24.13 5.52 -14.85
N ARG A 50 -23.61 5.75 -16.06
CA ARG A 50 -22.16 5.89 -16.34
C ARG A 50 -21.49 7.14 -15.74
N LEU A 51 -22.16 7.86 -14.84
CA LEU A 51 -21.55 8.90 -14.02
C LEU A 51 -20.81 8.33 -12.79
N ASN A 52 -20.96 7.03 -12.51
CA ASN A 52 -20.26 6.33 -11.42
C ASN A 52 -19.24 5.31 -11.97
N THR A 53 -18.53 5.68 -13.03
CA THR A 53 -17.59 4.79 -13.71
C THR A 53 -16.24 4.85 -13.01
N ILE A 54 -15.83 3.74 -12.38
CA ILE A 54 -14.50 3.57 -11.78
C ILE A 54 -13.45 3.81 -12.87
N ASN A 55 -12.57 4.80 -12.69
CA ASN A 55 -11.45 5.04 -13.60
C ASN A 55 -10.26 4.14 -13.20
N PRO A 56 -9.80 3.25 -14.08
CA PRO A 56 -8.65 2.38 -13.78
C PRO A 56 -7.36 3.14 -13.46
N ASP A 57 -7.21 4.37 -13.94
CA ASP A 57 -6.01 5.18 -13.71
C ASP A 57 -5.88 5.65 -12.24
N ASP A 58 -6.97 5.67 -11.49
CA ASP A 58 -6.97 6.09 -10.08
C ASP A 58 -6.38 5.00 -9.15
N TYR A 59 -6.21 3.79 -9.67
CA TYR A 59 -5.79 2.60 -8.92
C TYR A 59 -4.44 2.05 -9.39
N LYS A 60 -3.60 2.94 -9.92
CA LYS A 60 -2.24 2.58 -10.31
C LYS A 60 -1.27 3.74 -10.16
N HIS A 61 -0.06 3.42 -9.73
CA HIS A 61 1.09 4.31 -9.75
C HIS A 61 2.15 3.71 -10.67
N ILE A 62 2.45 4.42 -11.76
CA ILE A 62 3.32 3.90 -12.80
C ILE A 62 4.42 4.92 -13.12
N GLY A 63 5.69 4.49 -13.04
CA GLY A 63 6.82 5.29 -13.52
C GLY A 63 7.10 6.54 -12.68
N LEU A 64 6.79 6.50 -11.38
CA LEU A 64 7.01 7.62 -10.48
C LEU A 64 8.45 7.62 -9.96
N GLU A 65 9.04 8.80 -9.79
CA GLU A 65 10.41 8.94 -9.28
C GLU A 65 10.48 9.99 -8.19
N SER A 66 11.11 9.67 -7.06
CA SER A 66 11.35 10.60 -5.95
C SER A 66 10.09 11.31 -5.46
N ARG A 67 9.00 10.55 -5.30
CA ARG A 67 7.70 11.04 -4.82
C ARG A 67 7.30 10.39 -3.51
N THR A 68 6.65 11.17 -2.65
CA THR A 68 5.81 10.67 -1.56
C THR A 68 4.35 10.75 -1.99
N ILE A 69 3.59 9.68 -1.80
CA ILE A 69 2.19 9.57 -2.19
C ILE A 69 1.41 8.93 -1.05
N VAL A 70 0.27 9.53 -0.71
CA VAL A 70 -0.58 9.06 0.38
C VAL A 70 -2.01 8.93 -0.14
N HIS A 71 -2.55 7.71 -0.07
CA HIS A 71 -3.96 7.42 -0.25
C HIS A 71 -4.63 7.37 1.13
N GLN A 72 -5.57 8.28 1.34
CA GLN A 72 -6.33 8.39 2.59
C GLN A 72 -7.35 7.25 2.74
N PRO A 73 -7.81 6.95 3.97
CA PRO A 73 -8.89 6.01 4.21
C PRO A 73 -10.11 6.27 3.34
N GLY A 74 -10.66 5.21 2.74
CA GLY A 74 -11.80 5.28 1.83
C GLY A 74 -11.49 5.79 0.42
N SER A 75 -10.23 5.96 0.04
CA SER A 75 -9.86 6.35 -1.35
C SER A 75 -9.77 5.16 -2.32
N ILE A 76 -9.53 3.94 -1.84
CA ILE A 76 -9.36 2.74 -2.66
C ILE A 76 -10.58 1.81 -2.58
N LYS A 77 -11.23 1.71 -1.41
CA LYS A 77 -12.48 0.98 -1.18
C LYS A 77 -12.49 -0.47 -1.70
N GLY A 78 -11.36 -1.17 -1.56
CA GLY A 78 -11.29 -2.57 -1.95
C GLY A 78 -11.10 -2.82 -3.44
N HIS A 79 -10.70 -1.83 -4.22
CA HIS A 79 -10.26 -2.07 -5.59
C HIS A 79 -8.87 -2.71 -5.63
N GLN A 80 -8.54 -3.35 -6.75
CA GLN A 80 -7.18 -3.79 -7.04
C GLN A 80 -6.28 -2.56 -7.25
N PHE A 81 -5.04 -2.62 -6.76
CA PHE A 81 -4.06 -1.54 -6.95
C PHE A 81 -2.76 -2.06 -7.57
N ILE A 82 -2.15 -1.25 -8.45
CA ILE A 82 -0.89 -1.58 -9.13
C ILE A 82 0.17 -0.50 -8.82
N ILE A 83 1.36 -0.91 -8.42
CA ILE A 83 2.53 -0.04 -8.27
C ILE A 83 3.61 -0.60 -9.20
N GLU A 84 3.96 0.15 -10.24
CA GLU A 84 4.83 -0.35 -11.31
C GLU A 84 5.92 0.65 -11.68
N ARG A 85 7.17 0.19 -11.86
CA ARG A 85 8.28 1.00 -12.36
C ARG A 85 8.57 2.27 -11.54
N CYS A 86 8.27 2.26 -10.25
CA CYS A 86 8.54 3.38 -9.35
C CYS A 86 9.98 3.34 -8.81
N ARG A 87 10.62 4.50 -8.64
CA ARG A 87 11.99 4.62 -8.14
C ARG A 87 12.09 5.64 -7.00
N ASN A 88 12.73 5.26 -5.89
CA ASN A 88 12.98 6.14 -4.75
C ASN A 88 11.69 6.82 -4.23
N CYS A 89 10.58 6.09 -4.20
CA CYS A 89 9.27 6.62 -3.80
C CYS A 89 8.85 6.10 -2.43
N ASN A 90 8.11 6.94 -1.70
CA ASN A 90 7.36 6.55 -0.51
C ASN A 90 5.87 6.48 -0.88
N ILE A 91 5.27 5.30 -0.84
CA ILE A 91 3.88 5.09 -1.28
C ILE A 91 3.09 4.50 -0.12
N PHE A 92 2.08 5.22 0.34
CA PHE A 92 1.25 4.84 1.47
C PHE A 92 -0.19 4.65 1.03
N LEU A 93 -0.70 3.42 1.14
CA LEU A 93 -2.08 3.09 0.86
C LEU A 93 -2.83 2.82 2.19
N PHE A 94 -3.37 3.88 2.83
CA PHE A 94 -4.11 3.76 4.09
C PHE A 94 -5.57 3.35 3.88
N ASP A 95 -5.80 2.38 3.01
CA ASP A 95 -7.12 1.81 2.74
C ASP A 95 -7.01 0.32 2.41
N TRP A 96 -8.12 -0.39 2.48
CA TRP A 96 -8.15 -1.80 2.12
C TRP A 96 -8.22 -1.99 0.60
N THR A 97 -7.64 -3.09 0.13
CA THR A 97 -7.53 -3.44 -1.30
C THR A 97 -7.96 -4.88 -1.54
N ASP A 98 -8.45 -5.18 -2.76
CA ASP A 98 -8.72 -6.57 -3.12
C ASP A 98 -7.44 -7.35 -3.42
N SER A 99 -6.56 -6.77 -4.24
CA SER A 99 -5.25 -7.33 -4.58
C SER A 99 -4.24 -6.23 -4.90
N ILE A 100 -2.95 -6.54 -4.69
CA ILE A 100 -1.85 -5.62 -4.91
C ILE A 100 -0.80 -6.27 -5.81
N THR A 101 -0.36 -5.53 -6.83
CA THR A 101 0.83 -5.90 -7.62
C THR A 101 1.88 -4.80 -7.50
N ILE A 102 3.06 -5.16 -7.01
CA ILE A 102 4.24 -4.29 -6.96
C ILE A 102 5.26 -4.86 -7.94
N LEU A 103 5.55 -4.12 -9.01
CA LEU A 103 6.34 -4.61 -10.15
C LEU A 103 7.44 -3.63 -10.53
N ASP A 104 8.65 -4.13 -10.78
CA ASP A 104 9.77 -3.36 -11.33
C ASP A 104 10.12 -2.09 -10.51
N CYS A 105 9.95 -2.13 -9.19
CA CYS A 105 10.24 -0.98 -8.31
C CYS A 105 11.66 -1.03 -7.74
N THR A 106 12.27 0.14 -7.51
CA THR A 106 13.63 0.23 -6.95
C THR A 106 13.74 1.30 -5.87
N GLY A 107 14.30 0.97 -4.71
CA GLY A 107 14.56 1.98 -3.66
C GLY A 107 13.29 2.56 -3.03
N CYS A 108 12.16 1.86 -3.12
CA CYS A 108 10.87 2.38 -2.65
C CYS A 108 10.55 1.89 -1.23
N ALA A 109 9.92 2.74 -0.43
CA ALA A 109 9.21 2.34 0.78
C ALA A 109 7.71 2.33 0.52
N ILE A 110 7.05 1.19 0.70
CA ILE A 110 5.66 1.00 0.33
C ILE A 110 4.90 0.45 1.53
N PHE A 111 3.93 1.23 2.02
CA PHE A 111 2.94 0.76 2.97
C PHE A 111 1.64 0.44 2.25
N VAL A 112 1.09 -0.73 2.53
CA VAL A 112 -0.21 -1.17 2.04
C VAL A 112 -1.08 -1.57 3.23
N GLY A 113 -2.24 -0.96 3.33
CA GLY A 113 -3.30 -1.38 4.24
C GLY A 113 -3.81 -2.80 3.97
N PRO A 114 -4.90 -3.20 4.64
CA PRO A 114 -5.43 -4.57 4.55
C PRO A 114 -5.75 -5.02 3.12
N CYS A 115 -4.97 -5.98 2.61
CA CYS A 115 -5.19 -6.60 1.31
C CYS A 115 -5.95 -7.93 1.45
N LYS A 116 -7.21 -7.95 1.02
CA LYS A 116 -8.10 -9.13 1.11
C LYS A 116 -7.51 -10.38 0.45
N GLY A 117 -6.89 -10.22 -0.70
CA GLY A 117 -6.33 -11.30 -1.50
C GLY A 117 -4.81 -11.34 -1.42
N SER A 118 -4.20 -11.42 -2.60
CA SER A 118 -2.75 -11.55 -2.74
C SER A 118 -2.05 -10.21 -2.91
N THR A 119 -0.93 -10.07 -2.21
CA THR A 119 0.12 -9.11 -2.55
C THR A 119 1.21 -9.83 -3.32
N PHE A 120 1.43 -9.41 -4.57
CA PHE A 120 2.46 -9.96 -5.44
C PHE A 120 3.56 -8.93 -5.70
N VAL A 121 4.78 -9.26 -5.30
CA VAL A 121 5.96 -8.40 -5.47
C VAL A 121 6.87 -9.05 -6.50
N ARG A 122 7.19 -8.34 -7.58
CA ARG A 122 7.98 -8.91 -8.67
C ARG A 122 9.05 -7.94 -9.15
N ASN A 123 10.24 -8.46 -9.46
CA ASN A 123 11.34 -7.69 -10.04
C ASN A 123 11.69 -6.43 -9.22
N CYS A 124 11.55 -6.48 -7.89
CA CYS A 124 11.82 -5.34 -7.03
C CYS A 124 13.22 -5.43 -6.43
N ASP A 125 13.92 -4.30 -6.37
CA ASP A 125 15.27 -4.22 -5.80
C ASP A 125 15.35 -3.11 -4.75
N ASP A 126 15.92 -3.41 -3.58
CA ASP A 126 16.16 -2.43 -2.53
C ASP A 126 14.88 -1.75 -2.00
N CYS A 127 13.77 -2.51 -1.90
CA CYS A 127 12.48 -1.98 -1.46
C CYS A 127 12.15 -2.40 -0.02
N THR A 128 11.52 -1.50 0.71
CA THR A 128 10.88 -1.79 2.01
C THR A 128 9.37 -1.85 1.82
N ILE A 129 8.74 -2.95 2.24
CA ILE A 129 7.33 -3.25 2.00
C ILE A 129 6.68 -3.58 3.33
N LEU A 130 5.73 -2.75 3.77
CA LEU A 130 4.92 -2.96 4.96
C LEU A 130 3.51 -3.33 4.49
N VAL A 131 3.02 -4.52 4.83
CA VAL A 131 1.72 -4.99 4.30
C VAL A 131 0.99 -5.96 5.23
N LEU A 132 -0.34 -5.80 5.26
CA LEU A 132 -1.27 -6.80 5.79
C LEU A 132 -1.95 -7.48 4.61
N CYS A 133 -1.88 -8.81 4.49
CA CYS A 133 -2.52 -9.50 3.38
C CYS A 133 -2.97 -10.92 3.71
N GLN A 134 -3.87 -11.48 2.89
CA GLN A 134 -4.17 -12.91 2.99
C GLN A 134 -3.00 -13.77 2.48
N GLN A 135 -2.45 -13.43 1.31
CA GLN A 135 -1.34 -14.17 0.69
C GLN A 135 -0.23 -13.21 0.27
N PHE A 136 1.01 -13.54 0.65
CA PHE A 136 2.20 -12.81 0.22
C PHE A 136 3.06 -13.66 -0.70
N ARG A 137 3.43 -13.12 -1.86
CA ARG A 137 4.27 -13.79 -2.84
C ARG A 137 5.31 -12.84 -3.42
N THR A 138 6.56 -13.27 -3.48
CA THR A 138 7.62 -12.55 -4.21
C THR A 138 8.15 -13.39 -5.35
N ARG A 139 8.60 -12.73 -6.43
CA ARG A 139 9.36 -13.36 -7.50
C ARG A 139 10.45 -12.44 -8.03
N ASP A 140 11.64 -12.97 -8.29
CA ASP A 140 12.73 -12.22 -8.95
C ASP A 140 13.13 -10.93 -8.18
N CYS A 141 13.09 -10.95 -6.85
CA CYS A 141 13.36 -9.76 -6.01
C CYS A 141 14.74 -9.80 -5.35
N ARG A 142 15.29 -8.63 -4.99
CA ARG A 142 16.60 -8.54 -4.33
C ARG A 142 16.60 -7.47 -3.23
N ARG A 143 17.24 -7.77 -2.09
CA ARG A 143 17.39 -6.83 -0.95
C ARG A 143 16.06 -6.19 -0.53
N ILE A 144 15.01 -6.98 -0.38
CA ILE A 144 13.72 -6.48 0.10
C ILE A 144 13.60 -6.63 1.61
N SER A 145 13.05 -5.62 2.29
CA SER A 145 12.65 -5.71 3.70
C SER A 145 11.12 -5.76 3.78
N VAL A 146 10.56 -6.85 4.27
CA VAL A 146 9.11 -7.10 4.30
C VAL A 146 8.64 -7.14 5.75
N HIS A 147 7.83 -6.16 6.15
CA HIS A 147 7.16 -6.09 7.44
C HIS A 147 5.74 -6.59 7.24
N LEU A 148 5.43 -7.76 7.78
CA LEU A 148 4.32 -8.56 7.30
C LEU A 148 3.33 -8.94 8.41
N CYS A 149 2.05 -8.82 8.09
CA CYS A 149 0.97 -9.56 8.73
C CYS A 149 0.29 -10.42 7.65
N CYS A 150 0.47 -11.75 7.69
CA CYS A 150 0.00 -12.63 6.61
C CYS A 150 -0.82 -13.81 7.13
N SER A 151 -2.04 -13.96 6.63
CA SER A 151 -2.94 -15.05 7.04
C SER A 151 -2.42 -16.42 6.63
N THR A 152 -1.74 -16.53 5.49
CA THR A 152 -1.15 -17.79 5.00
C THR A 152 0.37 -17.77 5.05
N LYS A 153 0.99 -18.92 4.75
CA LYS A 153 2.43 -19.06 4.58
C LYS A 153 2.97 -18.10 3.49
N PRO A 154 3.86 -17.14 3.79
CA PRO A 154 4.50 -16.28 2.79
C PRO A 154 5.37 -17.10 1.84
N ILE A 155 5.43 -16.70 0.57
CA ILE A 155 6.16 -17.43 -0.47
C ILE A 155 7.20 -16.51 -1.12
N ILE A 156 8.39 -17.06 -1.36
CA ILE A 156 9.43 -16.44 -2.17
C ILE A 156 9.90 -17.38 -3.29
N GLU A 157 10.29 -16.81 -4.43
CA GLU A 157 10.83 -17.53 -5.59
C GLU A 157 11.84 -16.63 -6.30
N ASN A 158 13.04 -17.14 -6.58
CA ASN A 158 14.16 -16.40 -7.15
C ASN A 158 14.39 -15.03 -6.47
N THR A 159 14.20 -14.98 -5.15
CA THR A 159 14.35 -13.78 -4.33
C THR A 159 15.57 -13.94 -3.46
N VAL A 160 16.44 -12.93 -3.36
CA VAL A 160 17.69 -13.02 -2.58
C VAL A 160 17.86 -11.86 -1.61
N ALA A 161 18.46 -12.15 -0.45
CA ALA A 161 18.66 -11.20 0.64
C ALA A 161 17.36 -10.52 1.12
N ALA A 162 16.25 -11.27 1.15
CA ALA A 162 15.01 -10.79 1.74
C ALA A 162 15.09 -10.79 3.27
N LYS A 163 14.43 -9.84 3.91
CA LYS A 163 14.27 -9.81 5.37
C LYS A 163 12.79 -9.76 5.69
N PHE A 164 12.35 -10.55 6.66
CA PHE A 164 10.97 -10.55 7.14
C PHE A 164 10.92 -10.08 8.58
N ALA A 165 9.97 -9.22 8.91
CA ALA A 165 9.71 -8.73 10.26
C ALA A 165 8.21 -8.77 10.57
N CYS A 166 7.85 -8.82 11.86
CA CYS A 166 6.46 -8.64 12.26
C CYS A 166 6.04 -7.19 11.98
N LEU A 167 4.98 -7.00 11.20
CA LEU A 167 4.44 -5.64 10.98
C LEU A 167 3.90 -5.09 12.30
N GLN A 168 4.24 -3.83 12.59
CA GLN A 168 3.67 -3.06 13.70
C GLN A 168 3.07 -1.78 13.11
N VAL A 169 1.75 -1.58 13.26
CA VAL A 169 1.05 -0.45 12.66
C VAL A 169 -0.28 -0.16 13.37
N SER A 170 -0.64 1.11 13.44
CA SER A 170 -1.89 1.61 14.01
C SER A 170 -2.34 2.87 13.29
N TYR A 171 -3.63 2.94 12.94
CA TYR A 171 -4.35 4.16 12.54
C TYR A 171 -5.85 3.92 12.74
N GLY A 172 -6.65 4.99 12.85
CA GLY A 172 -8.04 4.93 13.32
C GLY A 172 -8.93 3.95 12.55
N GLU A 173 -8.77 3.87 11.23
CA GLU A 173 -9.62 3.07 10.33
C GLU A 173 -9.12 1.63 10.14
N LEU A 174 -7.92 1.30 10.63
CA LEU A 174 -7.25 0.04 10.32
C LEU A 174 -8.09 -1.18 10.71
N GLU A 175 -8.67 -1.19 11.91
CA GLU A 175 -9.47 -2.32 12.39
C GLU A 175 -10.70 -2.57 11.50
N GLY A 176 -11.42 -1.50 11.12
CA GLY A 176 -12.55 -1.58 10.21
C GLY A 176 -12.16 -2.06 8.81
N GLN A 177 -11.02 -1.58 8.30
CA GLN A 177 -10.46 -2.01 7.02
C GLN A 177 -10.02 -3.48 7.04
N MET A 178 -9.45 -3.97 8.14
CA MET A 178 -9.13 -5.39 8.32
C MET A 178 -10.39 -6.25 8.27
N ALA A 179 -11.46 -5.81 8.94
CA ALA A 179 -12.76 -6.50 8.89
C ALA A 179 -13.33 -6.53 7.46
N GLN A 180 -13.25 -5.44 6.71
CA GLN A 180 -13.67 -5.37 5.29
C GLN A 180 -12.86 -6.32 4.39
N ALA A 181 -11.56 -6.44 4.65
CA ALA A 181 -10.67 -7.37 3.95
C ALA A 181 -10.78 -8.83 4.44
N GLY A 182 -11.55 -9.11 5.49
CA GLY A 182 -11.67 -10.44 6.08
C GLY A 182 -10.37 -10.93 6.74
N LEU A 183 -9.55 -10.01 7.25
CA LEU A 183 -8.29 -10.30 7.93
C LEU A 183 -8.45 -10.18 9.45
N SER A 184 -7.71 -11.03 10.17
CA SER A 184 -7.59 -10.96 11.63
C SER A 184 -6.15 -10.61 12.00
N PRO A 185 -5.90 -9.67 12.93
CA PRO A 185 -4.55 -9.35 13.39
C PRO A 185 -3.88 -10.52 14.12
N PHE A 186 -4.67 -11.50 14.60
CA PHE A 186 -4.16 -12.69 15.28
C PHE A 186 -3.77 -13.83 14.32
N ASN A 187 -4.10 -13.72 13.03
CA ASN A 187 -3.73 -14.69 12.02
C ASN A 187 -2.48 -14.22 11.27
N ASN A 188 -1.32 -14.41 11.87
CA ASN A 188 -0.05 -13.91 11.34
C ASN A 188 1.03 -14.99 11.23
N ASN A 189 1.40 -15.35 9.99
CA ASN A 189 2.38 -16.38 9.65
C ASN A 189 3.69 -15.80 9.09
N TRP A 190 4.02 -14.55 9.42
CA TRP A 190 5.15 -13.82 8.83
C TRP A 190 6.51 -14.54 8.94
N THR A 191 6.73 -15.38 9.96
CA THR A 191 7.99 -16.14 10.11
C THR A 191 8.07 -17.41 9.28
N ASN A 192 6.94 -17.96 8.83
CA ASN A 192 6.88 -19.26 8.15
C ASN A 192 7.09 -19.09 6.64
N VAL A 193 8.23 -18.54 6.21
CA VAL A 193 8.47 -18.26 4.78
C VAL A 193 8.82 -19.54 4.04
N HIS A 194 8.19 -19.76 2.89
CA HIS A 194 8.51 -20.85 1.99
C HIS A 194 9.25 -20.37 0.76
N ASP A 195 10.42 -20.94 0.54
CA ASP A 195 11.27 -20.64 -0.61
C ASP A 195 11.15 -21.76 -1.66
N PHE A 196 10.69 -21.42 -2.87
CA PHE A 196 10.61 -22.36 -3.99
C PHE A 196 11.96 -22.58 -4.70
N THR A 197 12.94 -21.72 -4.47
CA THR A 197 14.26 -21.77 -5.12
C THR A 197 15.37 -21.63 -4.09
N PRO A 198 15.45 -22.53 -3.09
CA PRO A 198 16.41 -22.40 -2.02
C PRO A 198 17.84 -22.51 -2.57
N ASN A 199 18.70 -21.55 -2.23
CA ASN A 199 20.13 -21.64 -2.45
C ASN A 199 20.76 -22.47 -1.32
N ASN A 200 20.60 -23.79 -1.39
CA ASN A 200 21.09 -24.69 -0.35
C ASN A 200 22.60 -24.52 -0.15
N GLY A 201 23.02 -23.93 0.97
CA GLY A 201 24.34 -24.17 1.54
C GLY A 201 24.40 -25.56 2.19
N GLU A 202 25.58 -26.01 2.59
CA GLU A 202 25.74 -27.24 3.38
C GLU A 202 24.84 -27.15 4.63
N GLY A 203 23.80 -27.99 4.71
CA GLY A 203 22.85 -28.01 5.84
C GLY A 203 21.37 -27.80 5.48
N GLY A 204 21.03 -27.49 4.22
CA GLY A 204 19.64 -27.50 3.75
C GLY A 204 18.76 -26.32 4.21
N THR A 205 19.37 -25.25 4.75
CA THR A 205 18.69 -24.00 5.06
C THR A 205 18.75 -23.04 3.87
N SER A 206 17.64 -22.35 3.58
CA SER A 206 17.63 -21.28 2.57
C SER A 206 18.37 -20.05 3.11
N HIS A 207 19.37 -19.57 2.38
CA HIS A 207 20.08 -18.32 2.67
C HIS A 207 19.48 -17.12 1.92
N ASN A 208 18.35 -17.31 1.23
CA ASN A 208 17.70 -16.27 0.45
C ASN A 208 16.94 -15.27 1.32
N PHE A 209 16.58 -15.63 2.55
CA PHE A 209 15.92 -14.74 3.49
C PHE A 209 16.41 -14.89 4.92
N SER A 210 16.15 -13.88 5.74
CA SER A 210 16.37 -13.91 7.19
C SER A 210 15.19 -13.28 7.94
N LEU A 211 15.01 -13.63 9.21
CA LEU A 211 14.00 -13.02 10.08
C LEU A 211 14.61 -11.89 10.91
N ILE A 212 13.85 -10.82 11.14
CA ILE A 212 14.15 -9.73 12.07
C ILE A 212 13.20 -9.89 13.26
N THR A 213 13.75 -10.24 14.42
CA THR A 213 12.98 -10.48 15.66
C THR A 213 12.96 -9.28 16.61
N ASP A 214 13.39 -8.12 16.12
CA ASP A 214 13.36 -6.86 16.85
C ASP A 214 11.95 -6.25 16.79
N GLU A 215 11.34 -6.04 17.95
CA GLU A 215 10.02 -5.41 18.08
C GLU A 215 9.99 -3.99 17.48
N LEU A 216 11.14 -3.30 17.50
CA LEU A 216 11.27 -1.96 16.92
C LEU A 216 11.55 -1.97 15.42
N ALA A 217 11.60 -3.14 14.76
CA ALA A 217 11.98 -3.25 13.35
C ALA A 217 11.17 -2.32 12.44
N THR A 218 9.85 -2.27 12.60
CA THR A 218 8.97 -1.42 11.77
C THR A 218 9.16 0.06 12.07
N ALA A 219 9.26 0.44 13.34
CA ALA A 219 9.54 1.83 13.73
C ALA A 219 10.89 2.33 13.17
N LYS A 220 11.91 1.46 13.14
CA LYS A 220 13.25 1.77 12.60
C LYS A 220 13.30 2.03 11.10
N VAL A 221 12.21 1.77 10.36
CA VAL A 221 12.13 2.15 8.93
C VAL A 221 12.05 3.67 8.77
N GLY A 222 11.56 4.41 9.78
CA GLY A 222 11.48 5.88 9.74
C GLY A 222 10.32 6.44 8.93
N LEU A 223 9.30 5.64 8.62
CA LEU A 223 8.18 6.09 7.77
C LEU A 223 7.19 7.04 8.46
N ASN A 224 7.28 7.17 9.79
CA ASN A 224 6.52 8.15 10.57
C ASN A 224 7.14 9.56 10.54
N ASP A 225 8.37 9.70 10.02
CA ASP A 225 9.05 10.99 10.02
C ASP A 225 8.26 12.00 9.16
N PRO A 226 7.91 13.19 9.69
CA PRO A 226 7.16 14.20 8.94
C PRO A 226 7.86 14.61 7.62
N GLU A 227 9.18 14.49 7.57
CA GLU A 227 9.97 14.72 6.35
C GLU A 227 9.74 13.66 5.26
N VAL A 228 9.32 12.45 5.64
CA VAL A 228 9.09 11.31 4.74
C VAL A 228 7.66 11.29 4.23
N ILE A 229 6.68 11.32 5.16
CA ILE A 229 5.26 11.17 4.83
C ILE A 229 4.57 12.51 4.52
N GLY A 230 5.17 13.63 4.93
CA GLY A 230 4.59 14.97 4.81
C GLY A 230 3.52 15.25 5.88
N GLU A 231 2.80 16.36 5.71
CA GLU A 231 1.63 16.65 6.54
C GLU A 231 0.45 15.79 6.08
N THR A 232 0.01 14.89 6.95
CA THR A 232 -1.18 14.06 6.77
C THR A 232 -2.04 14.20 8.02
N ASP A 233 -3.35 14.41 7.84
CA ASP A 233 -4.31 14.44 8.95
C ASP A 233 -4.51 13.05 9.59
N LEU A 234 -4.00 11.99 8.94
CA LEU A 234 -4.04 10.63 9.46
C LEU A 234 -2.99 10.43 10.55
N LEU A 235 -3.46 10.11 11.75
CA LEU A 235 -2.61 9.73 12.90
C LEU A 235 -2.15 8.27 12.76
N ALA A 236 -1.36 7.97 11.74
CA ALA A 236 -0.72 6.69 11.56
C ALA A 236 0.54 6.56 12.43
N SER A 237 0.79 5.37 12.94
CA SER A 237 2.00 5.06 13.70
C SER A 237 2.49 3.64 13.46
N PHE A 238 3.81 3.48 13.34
CA PHE A 238 4.52 2.20 13.31
C PHE A 238 5.17 1.86 14.67
N ASP A 239 4.78 2.53 15.75
CA ASP A 239 5.21 2.24 17.12
C ASP A 239 4.56 0.93 17.63
N PRO A 240 5.35 -0.05 18.11
CA PRO A 240 4.81 -1.31 18.61
C PRO A 240 3.86 -1.14 19.82
N SER A 241 4.06 -0.13 20.66
CA SER A 241 3.28 0.06 21.88
C SER A 241 1.79 0.33 21.66
N ILE A 242 1.42 0.79 20.46
CA ILE A 242 0.04 1.10 20.06
C ILE A 242 -0.41 0.33 18.81
N SER A 243 0.41 -0.62 18.34
CA SER A 243 0.13 -1.41 17.15
C SER A 243 -1.15 -2.23 17.30
N LEU A 244 -2.00 -2.21 16.27
CA LEU A 244 -3.17 -3.09 16.22
C LEU A 244 -2.77 -4.55 15.96
N VAL A 245 -1.68 -4.76 15.22
CA VAL A 245 -1.10 -6.10 15.00
C VAL A 245 -0.22 -6.44 16.20
N PRO A 246 -0.54 -7.47 17.00
CA PRO A 246 0.30 -7.86 18.12
C PRO A 246 1.68 -8.29 17.63
N PHE A 247 2.73 -7.79 18.29
CA PHE A 247 4.07 -8.29 18.04
C PHE A 247 4.14 -9.78 18.38
N THR A 248 4.75 -10.55 17.48
CA THR A 248 5.00 -11.98 17.66
C THR A 248 6.42 -12.27 17.23
N THR A 249 7.12 -13.15 17.93
CA THR A 249 8.43 -13.67 17.52
C THR A 249 8.32 -14.86 16.54
N GLY A 250 7.08 -15.31 16.28
CA GLY A 250 6.75 -16.52 15.53
C GLY A 250 7.42 -17.78 16.07
N ASN A 251 7.65 -18.76 15.20
CA ASN A 251 8.35 -20.00 15.53
C ASN A 251 9.88 -19.83 15.49
N GLY A 252 10.41 -18.73 16.04
CA GLY A 252 11.82 -18.67 16.41
C GLY A 252 12.18 -19.89 17.28
N PRO A 253 13.45 -20.32 17.35
CA PRO A 253 13.82 -21.48 18.16
C PRO A 253 13.15 -21.31 19.52
N ALA A 254 12.32 -22.29 19.89
CA ALA A 254 11.72 -22.31 21.20
C ALA A 254 12.87 -22.06 22.17
N SER A 255 12.78 -21.00 22.98
CA SER A 255 13.67 -20.87 24.12
C SER A 255 13.56 -22.21 24.85
N ASP A 256 14.64 -22.98 24.82
CA ASP A 256 14.70 -24.27 25.48
C ASP A 256 14.20 -24.05 26.91
N PRO A 257 13.26 -24.85 27.46
CA PRO A 257 12.77 -24.68 28.84
C PRO A 257 13.83 -24.99 29.92
N GLY A 258 15.11 -24.76 29.61
CA GLY A 258 16.26 -25.31 30.30
C GLY A 258 17.45 -24.37 30.37
N GLU A 259 17.24 -23.07 30.59
CA GLU A 259 18.29 -22.23 31.18
C GLU A 259 17.70 -21.38 32.33
N VAL A 260 17.42 -22.07 33.45
CA VAL A 260 17.40 -21.42 34.75
C VAL A 260 18.84 -20.99 35.02
N LEU A 261 19.17 -19.74 34.68
CA LEU A 261 20.36 -19.07 35.18
C LEU A 261 20.27 -19.04 36.72
N HIS A 262 20.98 -19.97 37.34
CA HIS A 262 21.44 -19.84 38.71
C HIS A 262 22.41 -18.66 38.78
N ASP A 263 21.88 -17.44 38.88
CA ASP A 263 22.63 -16.33 39.44
C ASP A 263 21.77 -15.66 40.53
N ARG A 264 21.63 -16.38 41.65
CA ARG A 264 21.27 -15.75 42.92
C ARG A 264 22.49 -14.96 43.40
N LYS A 265 22.64 -13.73 42.92
CA LYS A 265 23.33 -12.71 43.71
C LYS A 265 22.31 -11.97 44.56
N SER A 266 22.42 -12.23 45.85
CA SER A 266 21.68 -11.61 46.94
C SER A 266 21.67 -10.08 46.83
N CYS A 267 20.49 -9.49 46.67
CA CYS A 267 20.27 -8.08 47.00
C CYS A 267 20.18 -7.94 48.52
N ASN A 268 21.21 -7.36 49.14
CA ASN A 268 21.16 -6.80 50.49
C ASN A 268 20.37 -5.48 50.44
N PRO A 269 19.38 -5.25 51.34
CA PRO A 269 18.61 -4.01 51.35
C PRO A 269 19.31 -2.97 52.22
N THR A 270 20.23 -2.19 51.66
CA THR A 270 20.61 -0.89 52.24
C THR A 270 21.35 -0.04 51.21
N ALA A 271 20.63 0.76 50.43
CA ALA A 271 21.18 1.96 49.79
C ALA A 271 20.06 2.89 49.29
N THR A 272 19.87 3.98 50.01
CA THR A 272 19.03 5.13 49.66
C THR A 272 19.63 5.85 48.45
N LEU A 273 18.86 6.08 47.38
CA LEU A 273 19.25 6.97 46.28
C LEU A 273 18.09 7.90 45.89
N LYS A 274 18.42 9.19 45.90
CA LYS A 274 17.55 10.36 45.74
C LYS A 274 17.10 10.53 44.28
N PHE A 275 15.82 10.86 44.08
CA PHE A 275 15.28 11.37 42.82
C PHE A 275 15.50 12.89 42.70
N PRO A 276 15.86 13.43 41.52
CA PRO A 276 15.74 14.86 41.28
C PRO A 276 14.31 15.21 40.82
N PHE A 277 13.73 16.19 41.51
CA PHE A 277 12.48 16.88 41.18
C PHE A 277 12.60 17.60 39.82
N PHE A 278 11.67 17.36 38.90
CA PHE A 278 11.33 18.33 37.86
C PHE A 278 10.05 19.08 38.26
N ARG A 279 10.17 20.40 38.28
CA ARG A 279 9.24 21.38 38.85
C ARG A 279 8.26 21.82 37.76
N ILE A 280 6.98 21.55 37.95
CA ILE A 280 5.89 22.11 37.13
C ILE A 280 5.74 23.59 37.49
N CYS A 281 5.93 24.49 36.53
CA CYS A 281 5.68 25.92 36.69
C CYS A 281 4.27 26.23 36.20
N ARG A 282 3.35 26.48 37.13
CA ARG A 282 2.08 27.18 36.88
C ARG A 282 2.37 28.68 36.83
N THR A 283 1.95 29.35 35.76
CA THR A 283 1.87 30.81 35.71
C THR A 283 0.42 31.20 35.83
N VAL A 284 0.08 31.95 36.89
CA VAL A 284 -1.18 32.69 37.01
C VAL A 284 -0.79 34.08 37.51
N TRP A 285 -1.07 35.09 36.70
CA TRP A 285 -1.58 36.40 37.06
C TRP A 285 -2.50 36.85 35.93
#